data_AF-A0A165WY01-F1
#
_entry.id   AF-A0A165WY01-F1
#
_cell.length_a   1.000
_cell.length_b   1.000
_cell.length_c   1.000
_cell.angle_alpha   90.00
_cell.angle_beta   90.00
_cell.angle_gamma   90.00
#
_symmetry.space_group_name_H-M   'P 1'
#
loop_
_entity.id
_entity.type
_entity.pdbx_description
1 polymer ?
#
loop_
_entity_poly.entity_id
_entity_poly.type
_entity_poly.pdbx_seq_one_letter_code
_entity_poly.pdbx_strand_id
1 'polypeptide(L)'
;RFVLQGAAISKITQRIAYKGIRKWKTINYKEKVGTKESLEEIRNALAKDDCQPADHIIWNSIKKDEIRRPIQLFLWKIIHRANKCGDYWFGKGEAENRMYCSLCLQGRKRKYKLETIEHILTECKKGAQKDIWEAA
;
A
#
# COMPACT_ATOMS: atom_id res chain seq x y z
N ARG A 1 -45.00 -10.51 21.28
CA ARG A 1 -43.95 -9.68 21.93
C ARG A 1 -43.02 -9.21 20.81
N PHE A 2 -42.99 -7.92 20.49
CA PHE A 2 -42.16 -7.42 19.38
C PHE A 2 -40.72 -7.22 19.87
N VAL A 3 -39.78 -7.94 19.25
CA VAL A 3 -38.35 -7.66 19.42
C VAL A 3 -38.00 -6.58 18.41
N LEU A 4 -37.85 -5.34 18.88
CA LEU A 4 -37.35 -4.26 18.04
C LEU A 4 -35.89 -4.56 17.68
N GLN A 5 -35.64 -4.83 16.40
CA GLN A 5 -34.31 -5.11 15.86
C GLN A 5 -33.80 -3.83 15.19
N GLY A 6 -32.77 -3.20 15.77
CA GLY A 6 -32.17 -1.97 15.22
C GLY A 6 -31.84 -0.92 16.29
N ALA A 7 -31.34 0.24 15.85
CA ALA A 7 -31.04 1.37 16.73
C ALA A 7 -32.18 2.38 16.71
N ALA A 8 -32.65 2.81 17.90
CA ALA A 8 -33.64 3.89 18.01
C ALA A 8 -33.01 5.22 17.61
N ILE A 9 -33.38 5.76 16.45
CA ILE A 9 -32.82 7.01 15.90
C ILE A 9 -33.03 8.19 16.86
N SER A 10 -34.16 8.25 17.57
CA SER A 10 -34.44 9.29 18.57
C SER A 10 -33.54 9.24 19.81
N LYS A 11 -32.81 8.14 20.03
CA LYS A 11 -31.90 7.94 21.16
C LYS A 11 -30.42 7.86 20.72
N ILE A 12 -30.15 7.89 19.41
CA ILE A 12 -28.78 7.79 18.90
C ILE A 12 -28.11 9.16 18.99
N THR A 13 -26.87 9.19 19.47
CA THR A 13 -26.00 10.37 19.35
C THR A 13 -24.96 10.11 18.26
N GLN A 14 -24.37 11.17 17.72
CA GLN A 14 -23.27 11.04 16.76
C GLN A 14 -22.13 10.15 17.29
N ARG A 15 -21.82 10.23 18.59
CA ARG A 15 -20.82 9.37 19.26
C ARG A 15 -21.20 7.89 19.19
N ILE A 16 -22.46 7.55 19.51
CA ILE A 16 -22.96 6.17 19.46
C ILE A 16 -22.99 5.67 18.01
N ALA A 17 -23.49 6.48 17.09
CA ALA A 17 -23.52 6.17 15.65
C ALA A 17 -22.11 5.91 15.11
N TYR A 18 -21.16 6.79 15.38
CA TYR A 18 -19.78 6.66 14.94
C TYR A 18 -19.12 5.39 15.50
N LYS A 19 -19.30 5.10 16.81
CA LYS A 19 -18.80 3.87 17.44
C LYS A 19 -19.38 2.61 16.79
N GLY A 20 -20.69 2.62 16.50
CA GLY A 20 -21.37 1.54 15.80
C GLY A 20 -20.82 1.33 14.38
N ILE A 21 -20.71 2.40 13.59
CA ILE A 21 -20.15 2.36 12.23
C ILE A 21 -18.70 1.87 12.24
N ARG A 22 -17.87 2.34 13.18
CA ARG A 22 -16.47 1.89 13.31
C ARG A 22 -16.40 0.40 13.60
N LYS A 23 -17.16 -0.10 14.58
CA LYS A 23 -17.24 -1.53 14.88
C LYS A 23 -17.72 -2.33 13.67
N TRP A 24 -18.78 -1.89 13.00
CA TRP A 24 -19.30 -2.54 11.80
C TRP A 24 -18.25 -2.58 10.69
N LYS A 25 -17.55 -1.47 10.42
CA LYS A 25 -16.47 -1.42 9.44
C LYS A 25 -15.30 -2.32 9.81
N THR A 26 -14.97 -2.45 11.10
CA THR A 26 -13.91 -3.37 11.57
C THR A 26 -14.32 -4.83 11.37
N ILE A 27 -15.55 -5.20 11.73
CA ILE A 27 -16.06 -6.57 11.56
C ILE A 27 -16.14 -6.95 10.07
N ASN A 28 -16.56 -6.00 9.23
CA ASN A 28 -16.68 -6.20 7.79
C ASN A 28 -15.42 -5.82 7.02
N TYR A 29 -14.32 -5.54 7.72
CA TYR A 29 -13.07 -5.18 7.06
C TYR A 29 -12.52 -6.39 6.34
N LYS A 30 -12.46 -6.31 5.01
CA LYS A 30 -11.71 -7.26 4.20
C LYS A 30 -10.32 -6.72 4.02
N GLU A 31 -9.35 -7.47 4.52
CA GLU A 31 -7.95 -7.17 4.27
C GLU A 31 -7.69 -7.15 2.76
N LYS A 32 -6.96 -6.13 2.31
CA LYS A 32 -6.59 -6.02 0.89
C LYS A 32 -5.44 -6.97 0.61
N VAL A 33 -5.62 -7.84 -0.38
CA VAL A 33 -4.60 -8.81 -0.84
C VAL A 33 -3.25 -8.13 -1.05
N GLY A 34 -3.21 -7.01 -1.77
CA GLY A 34 -1.96 -6.29 -2.01
C GLY A 34 -1.27 -5.73 -0.76
N THR A 35 -2.04 -5.37 0.29
CA THR A 35 -1.44 -4.97 1.57
C THR A 35 -0.82 -6.17 2.28
N LYS A 36 -1.51 -7.32 2.28
CA LYS A 36 -1.00 -8.56 2.85
C LYS A 36 0.29 -9.02 2.16
N GLU A 37 0.30 -9.01 0.82
CA GLU A 37 1.48 -9.35 0.03
C GLU A 37 2.66 -8.44 0.36
N SER A 38 2.46 -7.13 0.44
CA SER A 38 3.54 -6.21 0.79
C SER A 38 4.03 -6.35 2.24
N LEU A 39 3.17 -6.73 3.19
CA LEU A 39 3.61 -7.08 4.54
C LEU A 39 4.48 -8.34 4.53
N GLU A 40 4.17 -9.35 3.71
CA GLU A 40 5.03 -10.54 3.58
C GLU A 40 6.32 -10.26 2.82
N GLU A 41 6.29 -9.42 1.79
CA GLU A 41 7.51 -8.96 1.11
C GLU A 41 8.47 -8.30 2.10
N ILE A 42 7.95 -7.47 3.02
CA ILE A 42 8.75 -6.86 4.10
C ILE A 42 9.33 -7.94 5.03
N ARG A 43 8.54 -8.92 5.46
CA ARG A 43 9.05 -10.01 6.31
C ARG A 43 10.10 -10.86 5.61
N ASN A 44 9.91 -11.15 4.33
CA ASN A 44 10.86 -11.89 3.52
C ASN A 44 12.17 -11.12 3.34
N ALA A 45 12.11 -9.79 3.19
CA ALA A 45 13.28 -8.93 3.14
C ALA A 45 14.05 -8.94 4.48
N LEU A 46 13.33 -8.91 5.61
CA LEU A 46 13.88 -8.93 6.97
C LEU A 46 14.30 -10.34 7.45
N ALA A 47 13.91 -11.40 6.74
CA ALA A 47 14.24 -12.77 7.11
C ALA A 47 15.76 -13.03 7.13
N LYS A 48 16.54 -12.25 6.36
CA LYS A 48 18.01 -12.29 6.39
C LYS A 48 18.59 -11.87 7.74
N ASP A 49 17.84 -11.10 8.52
CA ASP A 49 18.22 -10.57 9.82
C ASP A 49 17.51 -11.33 10.97
N ASP A 50 16.97 -12.52 10.70
CA ASP A 50 16.18 -13.36 11.63
C ASP A 50 15.02 -12.60 12.31
N CYS A 51 14.45 -11.61 11.61
CA CYS A 51 13.40 -10.76 12.13
C CYS A 51 12.04 -11.09 11.48
N GLN A 52 11.06 -11.44 12.30
CA GLN A 52 9.67 -11.73 11.87
C GLN A 52 8.66 -10.85 12.62
N PRO A 53 8.57 -9.55 12.28
CA PRO A 53 7.73 -8.62 13.00
C PRO A 53 6.24 -8.86 12.72
N ALA A 54 5.42 -8.70 13.76
CA ALA A 54 3.97 -8.60 13.62
C ALA A 54 3.58 -7.32 12.85
N ASP A 55 2.42 -7.29 12.20
CA ASP A 55 1.97 -6.16 11.36
C ASP A 55 2.07 -4.81 12.09
N HIS A 56 1.66 -4.77 13.36
CA HIS A 56 1.66 -3.54 14.14
C HIS A 56 3.08 -2.97 14.33
N ILE A 57 4.11 -3.82 14.40
CA ILE A 57 5.51 -3.39 14.49
C ILE A 57 5.93 -2.73 13.17
N ILE A 58 5.58 -3.34 12.03
CA ILE A 58 5.83 -2.77 10.69
C ILE A 58 5.12 -1.42 10.54
N TRP A 59 3.85 -1.33 10.93
CA TRP A 59 3.09 -0.08 10.84
C TRP A 59 3.58 1.01 11.79
N ASN A 60 4.13 0.65 12.95
CA ASN A 60 4.71 1.60 13.89
C ASN A 60 6.09 2.07 13.43
N SER A 61 6.89 1.21 12.79
CA SER A 61 8.23 1.58 12.32
C SER A 61 8.20 2.71 11.29
N ILE A 62 7.20 2.73 10.40
CA ILE A 62 7.04 3.82 9.40
C ILE A 62 6.43 5.10 9.97
N LYS A 63 5.97 5.10 11.23
CA LYS A 63 5.30 6.23 11.89
C LYS A 63 6.13 6.91 12.97
N LYS A 64 7.40 6.54 13.11
CA LYS A 64 8.31 7.17 14.08
C LYS A 64 8.41 8.67 13.86
N ASP A 65 8.52 9.43 14.94
CA ASP A 65 8.55 10.90 14.93
C ASP A 65 9.76 11.46 14.15
N GLU A 66 10.84 10.70 14.08
CA GLU A 66 12.06 10.99 13.32
C GLU A 66 11.80 11.02 11.80
N ILE A 67 10.76 10.32 11.33
CA ILE A 67 10.40 10.25 9.92
C ILE A 67 9.42 11.38 9.60
N ARG A 68 9.81 12.29 8.71
CA ARG A 68 8.95 13.41 8.28
C ARG A 68 7.62 12.91 7.75
N ARG A 69 6.53 13.59 8.09
CA ARG A 69 5.16 13.19 7.73
C ARG A 69 4.94 12.85 6.25
N PRO A 70 5.49 13.58 5.25
CA PRO A 70 5.35 13.21 3.85
C PRO A 70 5.94 11.82 3.52
N ILE A 71 7.05 11.47 4.15
CA ILE A 71 7.72 10.17 3.99
C ILE A 71 6.88 9.05 4.62
N GLN A 72 6.35 9.28 5.82
CA GLN A 72 5.43 8.32 6.47
C GLN A 72 4.21 8.02 5.58
N LEU A 73 3.62 9.06 4.98
CA LEU A 73 2.49 8.93 4.05
C LEU A 73 2.89 8.18 2.77
N PHE A 74 4.09 8.43 2.26
CA PHE A 74 4.62 7.73 1.10
C PHE A 74 4.80 6.24 1.39
N LEU A 75 5.49 5.88 2.48
CA LEU A 75 5.67 4.49 2.93
C LEU A 75 4.33 3.79 3.16
N TRP A 76 3.38 4.48 3.82
CA TRP A 76 2.02 3.95 4.02
C TRP A 76 1.33 3.62 2.69
N LYS A 77 1.44 4.50 1.68
CA LYS A 77 0.88 4.26 0.34
C LYS A 77 1.57 3.10 -0.37
N ILE A 78 2.88 2.92 -0.19
CA ILE A 78 3.62 1.80 -0.76
C ILE A 78 3.09 0.48 -0.20
N ILE A 79 3.05 0.33 1.13
CA ILE A 79 2.60 -0.92 1.77
C ILE A 79 1.14 -1.21 1.40
N HIS A 80 0.30 -0.18 1.26
CA HIS A 80 -1.08 -0.38 0.82
C HIS A 80 -1.27 -0.56 -0.70
N ARG A 81 -0.20 -0.52 -1.49
CA ARG A 81 -0.24 -0.48 -2.97
C ARG A 81 -1.23 0.57 -3.50
N ALA A 82 -1.23 1.75 -2.87
CA ALA A 82 -2.17 2.83 -3.15
C ALA A 82 -1.69 3.80 -4.26
N ASN A 83 -0.52 3.55 -4.85
CA ASN A 83 0.02 4.32 -5.96
C ASN A 83 -0.59 3.83 -7.28
N LYS A 84 -0.80 4.76 -8.23
CA LYS A 84 -1.37 4.45 -9.56
C LYS A 84 -0.28 3.97 -10.51
N CYS A 85 0.22 2.77 -10.29
CA CYS A 85 1.32 2.19 -11.04
C CYS A 85 1.16 0.67 -11.18
N GLY A 86 1.83 0.05 -12.14
CA GLY A 86 1.75 -1.39 -12.38
C GLY A 86 0.30 -1.87 -12.59
N ASP A 87 -0.07 -2.94 -11.89
CA ASP A 87 -1.36 -3.64 -12.01
C ASP A 87 -2.58 -2.75 -11.76
N TYR A 88 -2.41 -1.58 -11.14
CA TYR A 88 -3.48 -0.59 -11.05
C TYR A 88 -4.07 -0.26 -12.42
N TRP A 89 -3.26 -0.30 -13.49
CA TRP A 89 -3.69 0.02 -14.85
C TRP A 89 -4.27 -1.17 -15.63
N PHE A 90 -4.20 -2.39 -15.09
CA PHE A 90 -4.72 -3.58 -15.74
C PHE A 90 -6.22 -3.45 -16.03
N GLY A 91 -6.63 -3.73 -17.27
CA GLY A 91 -8.02 -3.62 -17.70
C GLY A 91 -8.61 -2.21 -17.71
N LYS A 92 -7.78 -1.15 -17.63
CA LYS A 92 -8.24 0.27 -17.72
C LYS A 92 -8.24 0.84 -19.15
N GLY A 93 -8.43 -0.01 -20.15
CA GLY A 93 -8.56 0.38 -21.56
C GLY A 93 -7.29 1.05 -22.09
N GLU A 94 -7.43 2.23 -22.70
CA GLU A 94 -6.31 2.97 -23.30
C GLU A 94 -5.17 3.30 -22.34
N ALA A 95 -5.44 3.33 -21.02
CA ALA A 95 -4.43 3.60 -20.01
C ALA A 95 -3.63 2.35 -19.57
N GLU A 96 -3.95 1.17 -20.10
CA GLU A 96 -3.28 -0.09 -19.72
C GLU A 96 -1.80 -0.11 -20.13
N ASN A 97 -1.42 0.65 -21.16
CA ASN A 97 -0.01 0.84 -21.52
C ASN A 97 0.84 1.46 -20.39
N ARG A 98 0.22 2.19 -19.45
CA ARG A 98 0.88 2.78 -18.26
C ARG A 98 1.22 1.75 -17.18
N MET A 99 0.77 0.50 -17.36
CA MET A 99 1.14 -0.60 -16.47
C MET A 99 2.64 -0.91 -16.55
N TYR A 100 3.29 -0.63 -17.68
CA TYR A 100 4.67 -0.99 -17.94
C TYR A 100 5.62 0.21 -17.88
N CYS A 101 6.85 -0.04 -17.44
CA CYS A 101 7.86 1.01 -17.40
C CYS A 101 8.28 1.42 -18.82
N SER A 102 7.99 2.67 -19.18
CA SER A 102 8.32 3.24 -20.49
C SER A 102 9.82 3.23 -20.78
N LEU A 103 10.65 3.48 -19.77
CA LEU A 103 12.11 3.46 -19.88
C LEU A 103 12.63 2.06 -20.22
N CYS A 104 12.11 1.01 -19.56
CA CYS A 104 12.49 -0.37 -19.86
C CYS A 104 12.12 -0.77 -21.30
N LEU A 105 10.98 -0.29 -21.80
CA LEU A 105 10.52 -0.55 -23.18
C LEU A 105 11.37 0.13 -24.26
N GLN A 106 12.06 1.23 -23.94
CA GLN A 106 12.92 1.96 -24.88
C GLN A 106 14.34 1.34 -25.03
N GLY A 107 14.59 0.13 -24.52
CA GLY A 107 15.92 -0.47 -24.49
C GLY A 107 16.36 -1.23 -25.72
N ARG A 108 17.67 -1.37 -25.89
CA ARG A 108 18.29 -2.31 -26.85
C ARG A 108 17.73 -3.73 -26.70
N LYS A 109 17.45 -4.16 -25.47
CA LYS A 109 16.65 -5.34 -25.15
C LYS A 109 15.33 -4.86 -24.57
N ARG A 110 14.26 -4.88 -25.38
CA ARG A 110 12.91 -4.56 -24.89
C ARG A 110 12.53 -5.59 -23.83
N LYS A 111 12.23 -5.13 -22.63
CA LYS A 111 11.72 -5.97 -21.55
C LYS A 111 10.44 -5.35 -21.02
N TYR A 112 9.35 -6.09 -21.10
CA TYR A 112 8.11 -5.75 -20.42
C TYR A 112 8.34 -5.95 -18.93
N LYS A 113 8.46 -4.84 -18.19
CA LYS A 113 8.50 -4.80 -16.74
C LYS A 113 7.35 -3.96 -16.25
N LEU A 114 6.61 -4.47 -15.26
CA LEU A 114 5.58 -3.69 -14.58
C LEU A 114 6.23 -2.49 -13.88
N GLU A 115 5.61 -1.33 -14.00
CA GLU A 115 6.04 -0.13 -13.32
C GLU A 115 5.54 -0.15 -11.87
N THR A 116 6.12 -1.00 -11.02
CA THR A 116 5.85 -1.01 -9.59
C THR A 116 6.71 0.03 -8.86
N ILE A 117 6.35 0.40 -7.63
CA ILE A 117 7.22 1.28 -6.82
C ILE A 117 8.59 0.64 -6.58
N GLU A 118 8.62 -0.67 -6.31
CA GLU A 118 9.87 -1.43 -6.20
C GLU A 118 10.69 -1.30 -7.49
N HIS A 119 10.08 -1.52 -8.66
CA HIS A 119 10.77 -1.34 -9.93
C HIS A 119 11.39 0.05 -10.07
N ILE A 120 10.61 1.10 -9.79
CA ILE A 120 11.06 2.50 -9.89
C ILE A 120 12.24 2.78 -8.95
N LEU A 121 12.17 2.33 -7.70
CA LEU A 121 13.12 2.72 -6.64
C LEU A 121 14.36 1.81 -6.57
N THR A 122 14.25 0.52 -6.91
CA THR A 122 15.32 -0.46 -6.64
C THR A 122 15.83 -1.21 -7.88
N GLU A 123 15.05 -1.27 -8.97
CA GLU A 123 15.42 -2.12 -10.11
C GLU A 123 15.66 -1.38 -11.44
N CYS A 124 15.11 -0.19 -11.61
CA CYS A 124 15.08 0.49 -12.91
C CYS A 124 16.42 1.14 -13.25
N LYS A 125 17.30 0.37 -13.91
CA LYS A 125 18.65 0.79 -14.33
C LYS A 125 18.71 1.99 -15.28
N LYS A 126 17.59 2.40 -15.87
CA LYS A 126 17.52 3.53 -16.81
C LYS A 126 16.84 4.77 -16.22
N GLY A 127 16.22 4.64 -15.06
CA GLY A 127 15.68 5.80 -14.35
C GLY A 127 16.77 6.54 -13.60
N ALA A 128 16.38 7.64 -12.95
CA ALA A 128 17.23 8.40 -12.03
C ALA A 128 17.61 7.63 -10.74
N GLN A 129 17.22 6.36 -10.65
CA GLN A 129 17.49 5.48 -9.53
C GLN A 129 18.98 5.49 -9.17
N LYS A 130 19.84 5.28 -10.16
CA LYS A 130 21.29 5.27 -9.96
C LYS A 130 21.80 6.60 -9.41
N ASP A 131 21.39 7.71 -10.02
CA ASP A 131 21.83 9.05 -9.63
C ASP A 131 21.38 9.39 -8.21
N ILE A 132 20.16 8.99 -7.82
CA ILE A 132 19.63 9.19 -6.47
C ILE A 132 20.40 8.36 -5.44
N TRP A 133 20.72 7.10 -5.74
CA TRP A 133 21.47 6.23 -4.83
C TRP A 133 22.95 6.62 -4.71
N GLU A 134 23.55 7.19 -5.76
CA GLU A 134 24.90 7.75 -5.70
C GLU A 134 24.96 9.08 -4.92
N ALA A 135 23.84 9.80 -4.82
CA ALA A 135 23.74 11.06 -4.09
C ALA A 135 23.34 10.91 -2.61
N ALA A 136 23.02 9.70 -2.15
CA ALA A 136 22.58 9.39 -0.78
C ALA A 136 23.75 8.94 0.10
#